data_AF-A0A929HHS8-F1
#
_entry.id   AF-A0A929HHS8-F1
#
_cell.length_a   1.000
_cell.length_b   1.000
_cell.length_c   1.000
_cell.angle_alpha   90.00
_cell.angle_beta   90.00
_cell.angle_gamma   90.00
#
_symmetry.space_group_name_H-M   'P 1'
#
loop_
_entity.id
_entity.type
_entity.pdbx_description
1 polymer ?
#
loop_
_entity_poly.entity_id
_entity_poly.type
_entity_poly.pdbx_seq_one_letter_code
_entity_poly.pdbx_strand_id
1 'polypeptide(L)' 'MWVIAEQVRGDIPAVCLEIIGQARKLADDLGVPVEVVLLGNGISDQVDLLFFAGADLVHLGDAPEFDGYQSEIFT' A
#
# COMPACT_ATOMS: atom_id res chain seq x y z
N MET A 1 4.04 4.44 11.24
CA MET A 1 2.63 4.50 10.82
C MET A 1 2.43 3.48 9.72
N TRP A 2 1.33 2.72 9.74
CA TRP A 2 1.12 1.62 8.80
C TRP A 2 -0.13 1.89 7.95
N VAL A 3 -0.01 1.66 6.64
CA VAL A 3 -1.12 1.72 5.69
C VAL A 3 -1.19 0.38 4.96
N ILE A 4 -2.39 -0.20 4.89
CA ILE A 4 -2.63 -1.38 4.06
C ILE A 4 -3.15 -0.88 2.71
N ALA A 5 -2.41 -1.19 1.66
CA ALA A 5 -2.80 -0.93 0.28
C ALA A 5 -3.27 -2.24 -0.34
N GLU A 6 -4.43 -2.18 -0.99
CA GLU A 6 -4.98 -3.28 -1.76
C GLU A 6 -5.02 -2.92 -3.24
N GLN A 7 -4.89 -3.93 -4.11
CA GLN A 7 -5.15 -3.79 -5.52
C GLN A 7 -6.62 -4.12 -5.82
N VAL A 8 -7.19 -3.46 -6.83
CA VAL A 8 -8.48 -3.83 -7.40
C VAL A 8 -8.29 -4.07 -8.89
N ARG A 9 -8.44 -5.33 -9.33
CA ARG A 9 -8.32 -5.75 -10.75
C ARG A 9 -6.97 -5.43 -11.39
N GLY A 10 -5.90 -5.58 -10.63
CA GLY A 10 -4.53 -5.35 -11.01
C GLY A 10 -4.04 -3.93 -10.76
N ASP A 11 -4.89 -2.98 -10.35
CA ASP A 11 -4.50 -1.58 -10.18
C ASP A 11 -4.61 -1.11 -8.71
N ILE A 12 -3.67 -0.29 -8.27
CA ILE A 12 -3.76 0.40 -6.97
C ILE A 12 -4.81 1.52 -7.06
N PRO A 13 -5.89 1.48 -6.26
CA PRO A 13 -6.90 2.54 -6.25
C PRO A 13 -6.32 3.89 -5.85
N ALA A 14 -6.77 4.97 -6.51
CA ALA A 14 -6.32 6.33 -6.19
C ALA A 14 -6.52 6.71 -4.71
N VAL A 15 -7.58 6.18 -4.08
CA VAL A 15 -7.85 6.39 -2.65
C VAL A 15 -6.72 5.86 -1.75
N CYS A 16 -6.04 4.77 -2.13
CA CYS A 16 -4.88 4.28 -1.37
C CYS A 16 -3.74 5.32 -1.39
N LEU A 17 -3.50 5.95 -2.53
CA LEU A 17 -2.48 6.99 -2.66
C LEU A 17 -2.82 8.24 -1.83
N GLU A 18 -4.09 8.64 -1.81
CA GLU A 18 -4.57 9.75 -0.98
C GLU A 18 -4.36 9.47 0.52
N ILE A 19 -4.66 8.25 0.96
CA ILE A 19 -4.48 7.83 2.36
C ILE A 19 -3.01 7.86 2.74
N ILE A 20 -2.10 7.36 1.89
CA ILE A 20 -0.65 7.41 2.12
C ILE A 20 -0.18 8.87 2.25
N GLY A 21 -0.67 9.75 1.38
CA GLY A 21 -0.35 11.18 1.45
C GLY A 21 -0.81 11.85 2.76
N GLN A 22 -1.96 11.47 3.30
CA GLN A 22 -2.40 11.96 4.62
C GLN A 22 -1.62 11.31 5.77
N ALA A 23 -1.31 10.01 5.66
CA ALA A 23 -0.47 9.30 6.62
C ALA A 23 0.92 9.93 6.70
N ARG A 24 1.51 10.35 5.58
CA ARG A 24 2.79 11.08 5.53
C ARG A 24 2.76 12.35 6.36
N LYS A 25 1.74 13.20 6.19
CA LYS A 25 1.60 14.44 6.96
C LYS A 25 1.56 14.16 8.47
N LEU A 26 0.76 13.18 8.88
CA LEU A 26 0.65 12.82 10.30
C LEU A 26 1.93 12.15 10.83
N ALA A 27 2.60 11.37 9.99
CA ALA A 27 3.86 10.71 10.33
C ALA A 27 5.01 11.72 10.50
N ASP A 28 5.01 12.82 9.72
CA ASP A 28 5.94 13.94 9.90
C ASP A 28 5.75 14.64 11.23
N ASP A 29 4.49 14.91 11.62
CA ASP A 29 4.17 15.51 12.93
C ASP A 29 4.60 14.64 14.10
N LEU A 30 4.56 13.31 13.92
CA LEU A 30 4.91 12.32 14.94
C LEU A 30 6.38 11.86 14.88
N GLY A 31 7.12 12.23 13.84
CA GLY A 31 8.51 11.79 13.63
C GLY A 31 8.67 10.29 13.42
N VAL A 32 7.69 9.62 12.79
CA VAL A 32 7.70 8.17 12.53
C VAL A 32 7.72 7.87 11.02
N PRO A 33 8.17 6.68 10.58
CA PRO A 33 8.09 6.32 9.17
C PRO A 33 6.67 5.95 8.74
N VAL A 34 6.37 6.04 7.44
CA VAL A 34 5.19 5.47 6.78
C VAL A 34 5.59 4.16 6.13
N GLU A 35 5.03 3.06 6.62
CA GLU A 35 5.20 1.74 6.05
C GLU A 35 3.90 1.33 5.36
N VAL A 36 4.00 0.83 4.14
CA VAL A 36 2.85 0.37 3.35
C VAL A 36 2.96 -1.12 3.12
N VAL A 37 1.91 -1.86 3.39
CA VAL A 37 1.79 -3.28 3.01
C VAL A 37 0.95 -3.34 1.73
N LEU A 38 1.53 -3.81 0.64
CA LEU A 38 0.86 -3.95 -0.65
C LEU A 38 0.73 -5.44 -0.99
N LEU A 39 -0.51 -5.92 -1.09
CA LEU A 39 -0.83 -7.30 -1.45
C LEU A 39 -1.59 -7.34 -2.78
N GLY A 40 -1.15 -8.19 -3.71
CA GLY A 40 -1.75 -8.29 -5.04
C GLY A 40 -1.09 -9.33 -5.93
N ASN A 41 -1.50 -9.37 -7.20
CA ASN A 41 -0.97 -10.28 -8.21
C ASN A 41 -0.56 -9.49 -9.46
N GLY A 42 0.71 -9.56 -9.85
CA GLY A 42 1.26 -8.83 -10.99
C GLY A 42 1.33 -7.32 -10.79
N ILE A 43 1.67 -6.88 -9.57
CA ILE A 43 1.61 -5.47 -9.12
C ILE A 43 2.97 -4.88 -8.71
N SER A 44 4.04 -5.65 -8.85
CA SER A 44 5.40 -5.24 -8.50
C SER A 44 5.84 -3.92 -9.17
N ASP A 45 5.35 -3.64 -10.37
CA ASP A 45 5.67 -2.44 -11.15
C ASP A 45 4.96 -1.17 -10.64
N GLN A 46 3.94 -1.31 -9.80
CA GLN A 46 3.19 -0.19 -9.22
C GLN A 46 3.72 0.26 -7.86
N VAL A 47 4.73 -0.43 -7.31
CA VAL A 47 5.35 -0.10 -6.02
C VAL A 47 5.89 1.33 -5.99
N ASP A 48 6.44 1.82 -7.10
CA ASP A 48 6.97 3.18 -7.22
C ASP A 48 5.90 4.25 -6.91
N LEU A 49 4.63 3.99 -7.25
CA LEU A 49 3.53 4.92 -6.97
C LEU A 49 3.33 5.14 -5.46
N LEU A 50 3.56 4.11 -4.65
CA LEU A 50 3.44 4.19 -3.19
C LEU A 50 4.57 5.04 -2.59
N PHE A 51 5.78 4.92 -3.12
CA PHE A 51 6.90 5.78 -2.71
C PHE A 51 6.64 7.24 -3.11
N PHE A 52 6.14 7.50 -4.33
CA PHE A 52 5.75 8.85 -4.74
C PHE A 52 4.62 9.43 -3.87
N ALA A 53 3.74 8.59 -3.35
CA ALA A 53 2.67 9.01 -2.44
C ALA A 53 3.15 9.32 -1.01
N GLY A 54 4.37 8.91 -0.63
CA GLY A 54 4.98 9.22 0.66
C GLY A 54 5.28 8.02 1.57
N ALA A 55 5.29 6.80 1.03
CA ALA A 55 5.81 5.64 1.76
C ALA A 55 7.33 5.73 1.95
N ASP A 56 7.83 5.33 3.12
CA ASP A 56 9.27 5.14 3.38
C ASP A 56 9.70 3.70 3.14
N LEU A 57 8.80 2.75 3.37
CA LEU A 57 9.01 1.32 3.19
C LEU A 57 7.75 0.67 2.63
N VAL A 58 7.92 -0.21 1.63
CA VAL A 58 6.84 -1.01 1.06
C VAL A 58 7.12 -2.49 1.30
N HIS A 59 6.21 -3.16 2.00
CA HIS A 59 6.17 -4.61 2.15
C HIS A 59 5.30 -5.17 1.02
N LEU A 60 5.91 -5.76 0.01
CA LEU A 60 5.23 -6.30 -1.16
C LEU A 60 4.95 -7.80 -0.99
N GLY A 61 3.69 -8.19 -1.09
CA GLY A 61 3.26 -9.56 -1.38
C GLY A 61 2.67 -9.62 -2.78
N ASP A 62 3.45 -10.09 -3.75
CA ASP A 62 3.02 -10.29 -5.14
C ASP A 62 2.87 -11.79 -5.41
N ALA A 63 1.63 -12.28 -5.41
CA ALA A 63 1.33 -13.70 -5.56
C ALA A 63 -0.10 -13.93 -6.13
N PRO A 64 -0.33 -15.00 -6.90
CA PRO A 64 -1.66 -15.33 -7.47
C PRO A 64 -2.78 -15.45 -6.42
N GLU A 65 -2.44 -15.80 -5.18
CA GLU A 65 -3.36 -15.91 -4.06
C GLU A 65 -4.02 -14.57 -3.67
N PHE A 66 -3.43 -13.43 -4.09
CA PHE A 66 -3.90 -12.07 -3.79
C PHE A 66 -4.64 -11.39 -4.96
N ASP A 67 -5.06 -12.15 -5.98
CA ASP A 67 -5.77 -11.62 -7.17
C ASP A 67 -7.13 -10.98 -6.83
N GLY A 68 -7.68 -11.27 -5.64
CA GLY A 68 -8.87 -10.63 -5.10
C GLY A 68 -8.86 -10.55 -3.57
N TYR A 69 -9.71 -9.67 -3.03
CA TYR A 69 -9.88 -9.53 -1.58
C TYR A 69 -10.42 -10.83 -0.97
N GLN A 70 -9.71 -11.37 0.02
CA GLN A 70 -10.11 -12.54 0.79
C GLN A 70 -10.02 -12.23 2.28
N SER A 71 -11.15 -12.19 2.98
CA SER A 71 -11.19 -11.78 4.40
C SER A 71 -10.24 -12.57 5.30
N GLU A 72 -9.94 -13.83 4.98
CA GLU A 72 -9.01 -14.71 5.73
C GLU A 72 -7.53 -14.35 5.53
N ILE A 73 -7.19 -13.69 4.42
CA ILE A 73 -5.82 -13.27 4.10
C ILE A 73 -5.53 -11.88 4.66
N PHE A 74 -6.57 -11.05 4.84
CA PHE A 74 -6.46 -9.64 5.25
C PHE A 74 -6.75 -9.40 6.75
N THR A 75 -7.03 -10.45 7.55
CA THR A 75 -7.29 -10.37 9.01
C THR A 75 -6.22 -11.13 9.79
#